data_AF-A0A970WZK4-F1
#
_entry.id   AF-A0A970WZK4-F1
#
_cell.length_a   1.000
_cell.length_b   1.000
_cell.length_c   1.000
_cell.angle_alpha   90.00
_cell.angle_beta   90.00
_cell.angle_gamma   90.00
#
_symmetry.space_group_name_H-M   'P 1'
#
loop_
_entity.id
_entity.type
_entity.pdbx_description
1 polymer ?
#
loop_
_entity_poly.entity_id
_entity_poly.type
_entity_poly.pdbx_seq_one_letter_code
_entity_poly.pdbx_strand_id
1 'polypeptide(L)'
;TFKISQKVVAPATGNYILTAKARCDASAPSKTDTLRYDARLFAKVGKFAQVEGKKFGQGDTSWVRGDWANKNAWQTLSVAFKAFIGEPITLGALSSSFIQLDDFQLTYFGIPADRYNAPVALERTSKATRAYTVYTSNGVINIAGLTNERVSVYDIAGRQINVLNPSQISVKQGLYFVKINNEVTKVLVK
;
A
#
# COMPACT_ATOMS: atom_id res chain seq x y z
N THR A 1 -2.22 0.67 22.72
CA THR A 1 -1.28 0.57 21.59
C THR A 1 -0.66 1.92 21.34
N PHE A 2 0.65 2.02 21.53
CA PHE A 2 1.46 3.17 21.14
C PHE A 2 1.71 3.11 19.63
N LYS A 3 1.64 4.27 18.98
CA LYS A 3 1.86 4.42 17.54
C LYS A 3 2.66 5.68 17.27
N ILE A 4 3.78 5.52 16.57
CA ILE A 4 4.52 6.63 15.96
C ILE A 4 4.42 6.49 14.45
N SER A 5 4.14 7.58 13.75
CA SER A 5 3.97 7.54 12.30
C SER A 5 4.28 8.84 11.60
N GLN A 6 4.81 8.73 10.39
CA GLN A 6 5.07 9.84 9.48
C GLN A 6 4.35 9.62 8.17
N LYS A 7 3.90 10.73 7.55
CA LYS A 7 3.35 10.72 6.19
C LYS A 7 4.42 11.21 5.22
N VAL A 8 4.57 10.50 4.11
CA VAL A 8 5.41 10.88 2.98
C VAL A 8 4.62 10.69 1.68
N VAL A 9 5.12 11.24 0.59
CA VAL A 9 4.58 10.99 -0.75
C VAL A 9 5.58 10.13 -1.50
N ALA A 10 5.11 9.07 -2.15
CA ALA A 10 5.94 8.18 -2.95
C ALA A 10 6.64 8.96 -4.07
N PRO A 11 7.98 9.06 -4.07
CA PRO A 11 8.70 9.82 -5.09
C PRO A 11 8.77 9.08 -6.44
N ALA A 12 8.56 7.76 -6.43
CA ALA A 12 8.63 6.92 -7.62
C ALA A 12 7.65 5.74 -7.51
N THR A 13 7.41 5.05 -8.62
CA THR A 13 6.64 3.80 -8.60
C THR A 13 7.60 2.64 -8.36
N GLY A 14 7.34 1.80 -7.36
CA GLY A 14 8.09 0.56 -7.18
C GLY A 14 7.95 -0.08 -5.82
N ASN A 15 8.90 -0.97 -5.52
CA ASN A 15 9.01 -1.64 -4.24
C ASN A 15 9.82 -0.80 -3.25
N TYR A 16 9.34 -0.79 -2.02
CA TYR A 16 9.93 -0.10 -0.89
C TYR A 16 10.10 -1.08 0.26
N ILE A 17 11.13 -0.88 1.07
CA ILE A 17 11.27 -1.53 2.37
C ILE A 17 11.51 -0.44 3.40
N LEU A 18 10.70 -0.45 4.45
CA LEU A 18 10.97 0.32 5.65
C LEU A 18 11.68 -0.60 6.65
N THR A 19 12.82 -0.16 7.16
CA THR A 19 13.59 -0.84 8.21
C THR A 19 13.80 0.07 9.40
N ALA A 20 13.95 -0.53 10.57
CA ALA A 20 14.36 0.14 11.79
C ALA A 20 14.98 -0.86 12.74
N LYS A 21 15.96 -0.42 13.54
CA LYS A 21 16.36 -1.16 14.73
C LYS A 21 15.35 -0.86 15.82
N ALA A 22 14.88 -1.91 16.50
CA ALA A 22 13.97 -1.80 17.61
C ALA A 22 14.49 -2.58 18.81
N ARG A 23 14.18 -2.10 20.01
CA ARG A 23 14.22 -2.88 21.24
C ARG A 23 13.03 -2.49 22.08
N CYS A 24 12.49 -3.45 22.82
CA CYS A 24 11.26 -3.29 23.58
C CYS A 24 11.47 -3.75 25.01
N ASP A 25 10.82 -3.08 25.96
CA ASP A 25 10.77 -3.58 27.33
C ASP A 25 9.80 -4.77 27.44
N ALA A 26 10.01 -5.62 28.44
CA ALA A 26 9.18 -6.79 28.71
C ALA A 26 7.82 -6.45 29.37
N SER A 27 7.51 -5.16 29.56
CA SER A 27 6.50 -4.67 30.51
C SER A 27 5.05 -4.80 30.06
N ALA A 28 4.75 -5.26 28.84
CA ALA A 28 3.36 -5.48 28.42
C ALA A 28 3.05 -6.97 28.18
N PRO A 29 2.65 -7.72 29.22
CA PRO A 29 2.16 -9.08 29.04
C PRO A 29 0.76 -9.05 28.40
N SER A 30 0.65 -9.49 27.14
CA SER A 30 -0.60 -10.13 26.70
C SER A 30 -0.71 -11.47 27.42
N LYS A 31 -1.73 -11.63 28.28
CA LYS A 31 -1.97 -12.83 29.09
C LYS A 31 -2.25 -14.11 28.28
N THR A 32 -2.27 -14.03 26.94
CA THR A 32 -2.70 -15.14 26.08
C THR A 32 -1.82 -15.36 24.84
N ASP A 33 -0.75 -14.59 24.62
CA ASP A 33 0.11 -14.73 23.43
C ASP A 33 1.48 -15.30 23.82
N THR A 34 1.88 -16.42 23.20
CA THR A 34 3.17 -17.10 23.43
C THR A 34 4.35 -16.22 22.99
N LEU A 35 4.09 -15.20 22.16
CA LEU A 35 5.04 -14.15 21.80
C LEU A 35 4.68 -12.86 22.55
N ARG A 36 5.48 -12.54 23.58
CA ARG A 36 5.26 -11.42 24.53
C ARG A 36 5.43 -10.01 23.94
N TYR A 37 5.74 -9.90 22.65
CA TYR A 37 6.11 -8.64 22.00
C TYR A 37 5.32 -8.49 20.69
N ASP A 38 4.68 -7.33 20.50
CA ASP A 38 3.87 -7.04 19.31
C ASP A 38 4.39 -5.85 18.51
N ALA A 39 5.51 -5.26 18.94
CA ALA A 39 6.22 -4.21 18.24
C ALA A 39 6.51 -4.61 16.79
N ARG A 40 6.08 -3.80 15.84
CA ARG A 40 6.30 -4.02 14.41
C ARG A 40 6.24 -2.73 13.62
N LEU A 41 6.92 -2.73 12.47
CA LEU A 41 6.80 -1.67 11.49
C LEU A 41 5.55 -1.86 10.64
N PHE A 42 5.00 -0.76 10.15
CA PHE A 42 3.86 -0.79 9.24
C PHE A 42 4.00 0.25 8.12
N ALA A 43 3.30 -0.02 7.02
CA ALA A 43 3.11 0.90 5.91
C ALA A 43 1.64 0.89 5.48
N LYS A 44 1.07 2.08 5.24
CA LYS A 44 -0.27 2.25 4.66
C LYS A 44 -0.17 3.18 3.46
N VAL A 45 -0.44 2.65 2.28
CA VAL A 45 -0.37 3.39 1.02
C VAL A 45 -1.78 3.82 0.62
N GLY A 46 -1.99 5.12 0.42
CA GLY A 46 -3.28 5.67 0.00
C GLY A 46 -4.47 5.18 0.83
N LYS A 47 -5.45 4.61 0.12
CA LYS A 47 -6.65 4.01 0.72
C LYS A 47 -6.52 2.50 0.94
N PHE A 48 -5.33 1.92 0.75
CA PHE A 48 -5.11 0.50 0.90
C PHE A 48 -5.02 0.08 2.37
N ALA A 49 -5.17 -1.24 2.58
CA ALA A 49 -4.97 -1.85 3.89
C ALA A 49 -3.54 -1.59 4.38
N GLN A 50 -3.39 -1.49 5.69
CA GLN A 50 -2.09 -1.39 6.32
C GLN A 50 -1.36 -2.74 6.17
N VAL A 51 -0.13 -2.69 5.69
CA VAL A 51 0.80 -3.83 5.67
C VAL A 51 1.66 -3.73 6.92
N GLU A 52 1.86 -4.85 7.60
CA GLU A 52 2.64 -4.93 8.83
C GLU A 52 3.79 -5.92 8.65
N GLY A 53 4.95 -5.58 9.20
CA GLY A 53 6.09 -6.48 9.27
C GLY A 53 5.91 -7.58 10.32
N LYS A 54 6.91 -8.44 10.44
CA LYS A 54 6.97 -9.41 11.55
C LYS A 54 7.04 -8.67 12.89
N LYS A 55 6.45 -9.29 13.91
CA LYS A 55 6.57 -8.81 15.29
C LYS A 55 8.01 -8.97 15.78
N PHE A 56 8.42 -8.11 16.70
CA PHE A 56 9.65 -8.27 17.46
C PHE A 56 9.70 -9.66 18.11
N GLY A 57 10.86 -10.33 18.02
CA GLY A 57 11.07 -11.72 18.44
C GLY A 57 10.44 -12.79 17.53
N GLN A 58 9.67 -12.41 16.49
CA GLN A 58 9.09 -13.37 15.56
C GLN A 58 10.08 -13.72 14.45
N GLY A 59 10.60 -14.95 14.48
CA GLY A 59 11.50 -15.48 13.44
C GLY A 59 12.97 -15.09 13.61
N ASP A 60 13.32 -14.46 14.73
CA ASP A 60 14.70 -14.23 15.15
C ASP A 60 14.85 -14.72 16.60
N THR A 61 15.66 -15.76 16.78
CA THR A 61 15.90 -16.41 18.08
C THR A 61 17.13 -15.86 18.79
N SER A 62 17.86 -14.91 18.21
CA SER A 62 19.04 -14.27 18.82
C SER A 62 18.70 -13.32 19.97
N TRP A 63 17.41 -13.14 20.25
CA TRP A 63 16.91 -12.28 21.31
C TRP A 63 17.36 -12.69 22.71
N VAL A 64 17.88 -11.73 23.48
CA VAL A 64 18.29 -11.90 24.87
C VAL A 64 17.11 -11.63 25.81
N ARG A 65 16.61 -12.70 26.46
CA ARG A 65 15.68 -12.60 27.60
C ARG A 65 16.31 -11.80 28.74
N GLY A 66 15.67 -10.71 29.17
CA GLY A 66 15.84 -10.16 30.53
C GLY A 66 16.62 -8.85 30.67
N ASP A 67 17.32 -8.37 29.64
CA ASP A 67 18.05 -7.10 29.69
C ASP A 67 17.80 -6.25 28.44
N TRP A 68 16.61 -5.64 28.38
CA TRP A 68 16.16 -4.84 27.25
C TRP A 68 17.04 -3.61 26.98
N ALA A 69 17.80 -3.15 27.98
CA ALA A 69 18.64 -1.96 27.89
C ALA A 69 20.02 -2.25 27.27
N ASN A 70 20.36 -3.52 27.03
CA ASN A 70 21.63 -3.93 26.43
C ASN A 70 21.75 -3.54 24.94
N LYS A 71 22.99 -3.30 24.48
CA LYS A 71 23.34 -3.14 23.06
C LYS A 71 23.00 -4.36 22.19
N ASN A 72 22.90 -5.55 22.78
CA ASN A 72 22.55 -6.78 22.06
C ASN A 72 21.03 -7.02 22.00
N ALA A 73 20.21 -6.15 22.61
CA ALA A 73 18.75 -6.29 22.62
C ALA A 73 18.06 -5.70 21.37
N TRP A 74 18.85 -5.12 20.46
CA TRP A 74 18.35 -4.53 19.21
C TRP A 74 18.08 -5.61 18.17
N GLN A 75 16.91 -5.56 17.56
CA GLN A 75 16.52 -6.36 16.41
C GLN A 75 16.16 -5.45 15.24
N THR A 76 16.53 -5.84 14.02
CA THR A 76 16.04 -5.17 12.82
C THR A 76 14.61 -5.61 12.51
N LEU A 77 13.69 -4.67 12.52
CA LEU A 77 12.34 -4.85 12.00
C LEU A 77 12.28 -4.37 10.55
N SER A 78 11.42 -4.99 9.76
CA SER A 78 11.24 -4.64 8.35
C SER A 78 9.81 -4.83 7.88
N VAL A 79 9.33 -3.96 7.00
CA VAL A 79 8.10 -4.15 6.23
C VAL A 79 8.32 -3.77 4.77
N ALA A 80 7.98 -4.68 3.86
CA ALA A 80 8.04 -4.45 2.42
C ALA A 80 6.65 -4.06 1.89
N PHE A 81 6.62 -3.11 0.97
CA PHE A 81 5.38 -2.65 0.34
C PHE A 81 5.63 -2.07 -1.05
N LYS A 82 4.56 -1.85 -1.80
CA LYS A 82 4.58 -1.22 -3.14
C LYS A 82 3.83 0.09 -3.08
N ALA A 83 4.34 1.11 -3.77
CA ALA A 83 3.65 2.38 -3.96
C ALA A 83 3.87 2.90 -5.39
N PHE A 84 2.89 3.65 -5.90
CA PHE A 84 2.99 4.40 -7.15
C PHE A 84 3.41 5.83 -6.88
N ILE A 85 4.11 6.45 -7.84
CA ILE A 85 4.50 7.86 -7.77
C ILE A 85 3.30 8.75 -7.39
N GLY A 86 3.52 9.65 -6.43
CA GLY A 86 2.50 10.58 -5.94
C GLY A 86 1.52 10.00 -4.91
N GLU A 87 1.58 8.70 -4.61
CA GLU A 87 0.71 8.13 -3.56
C GLU A 87 1.14 8.59 -2.17
N PRO A 88 0.19 8.99 -1.29
CA PRO A 88 0.51 9.26 0.10
C PRO A 88 0.78 7.94 0.82
N ILE A 89 1.89 7.87 1.55
CA ILE A 89 2.30 6.72 2.35
C ILE A 89 2.34 7.15 3.81
N THR A 90 1.69 6.39 4.69
CA THR A 90 1.89 6.49 6.14
C THR A 90 2.78 5.36 6.60
N LEU A 91 3.93 5.68 7.19
CA LEU A 91 4.93 4.74 7.67
C LEU A 91 5.09 4.89 9.16
N GLY A 92 5.46 3.83 9.87
CA GLY A 92 5.70 3.95 11.30
C GLY A 92 5.89 2.63 12.02
N ALA A 93 5.80 2.71 13.34
CA ALA A 93 5.83 1.56 14.23
C ALA A 93 4.60 1.55 15.13
N LEU A 94 4.19 0.36 15.53
CA LEU A 94 3.09 0.14 16.46
C LEU A 94 3.53 -0.90 17.50
N SER A 95 3.15 -0.69 18.76
CA SER A 95 3.45 -1.61 19.87
C SER A 95 2.44 -1.44 21.01
N SER A 96 2.22 -2.50 21.78
CA SER A 96 1.50 -2.48 23.05
C SER A 96 2.39 -2.12 24.24
N SER A 97 3.72 -2.17 24.08
CA SER A 97 4.72 -1.86 25.10
C SER A 97 5.58 -0.65 24.72
N PHE A 98 6.50 -0.29 25.61
CA PHE A 98 7.50 0.72 25.28
C PHE A 98 8.46 0.16 24.23
N ILE A 99 8.70 0.96 23.19
CA ILE A 99 9.60 0.66 22.08
C ILE A 99 10.61 1.80 21.93
N GLN A 100 11.88 1.44 21.82
CA GLN A 100 12.92 2.34 21.31
C GLN A 100 13.22 1.97 19.88
N LEU A 101 13.34 3.00 19.05
CA LEU A 101 13.63 2.89 17.63
C LEU A 101 14.91 3.64 17.33
N ASP A 102 15.71 3.08 16.44
CA ASP A 102 16.90 3.69 15.87
C ASP A 102 17.02 3.28 14.40
N ASP A 103 17.84 3.99 13.63
CA ASP A 103 18.19 3.63 12.25
C ASP A 103 16.97 3.45 11.34
N PHE A 104 16.01 4.40 11.44
CA PHE A 104 14.75 4.35 10.70
C PHE A 104 14.99 4.73 9.24
N GLN A 105 14.91 3.76 8.33
CA GLN A 105 15.30 3.93 6.94
C GLN A 105 14.19 3.46 6.00
N LEU A 106 13.89 4.27 4.98
CA LEU A 106 13.06 3.89 3.85
C LEU A 106 13.94 3.71 2.61
N THR A 107 13.96 2.49 2.07
CA THR A 107 14.77 2.15 0.90
C THR A 107 13.88 1.85 -0.30
N TYR A 108 14.20 2.43 -1.45
CA TYR A 108 13.52 2.20 -2.73
C TYR A 108 14.33 1.23 -3.59
N PHE A 109 13.68 0.17 -4.06
CA PHE A 109 14.28 -0.87 -4.92
C PHE A 109 13.74 -0.84 -6.35
N GLY A 110 12.77 0.03 -6.63
CA GLY A 110 12.20 0.20 -7.96
C GLY A 110 11.34 -0.93 -8.50
N ILE A 111 11.26 -0.89 -9.82
CA ILE A 111 10.77 -1.84 -10.80
C ILE A 111 11.51 -3.19 -10.80
N PRO A 112 10.99 -4.39 -10.44
CA PRO A 112 11.71 -5.62 -10.73
C PRO A 112 12.03 -5.69 -12.23
N ALA A 113 13.29 -5.96 -12.58
CA ALA A 113 13.80 -5.86 -13.95
C ALA A 113 13.10 -6.82 -14.92
N ASP A 114 12.62 -7.96 -14.42
CA ASP A 114 11.80 -8.95 -15.13
C ASP A 114 10.42 -8.43 -15.56
N ARG A 115 9.99 -7.28 -15.03
CA ARG A 115 8.69 -6.66 -15.35
C ARG A 115 8.78 -5.44 -16.27
N TYR A 116 9.97 -5.14 -16.81
CA TYR A 116 10.14 -4.04 -17.75
C TYR A 116 9.44 -4.29 -19.12
N ASN A 117 9.19 -5.56 -19.45
CA ASN A 117 8.61 -5.98 -20.75
C ASN A 117 7.22 -6.62 -20.67
N ALA A 118 6.55 -6.63 -19.52
CA ALA A 118 5.18 -7.12 -19.39
C ALA A 118 4.24 -5.93 -19.12
N PRO A 119 3.12 -5.76 -19.85
CA PRO A 119 2.09 -4.81 -19.44
C PRO A 119 1.61 -5.25 -18.04
N VAL A 120 1.94 -4.44 -17.04
CA VAL A 120 2.14 -4.91 -15.67
C VAL A 120 0.82 -5.28 -14.99
N ALA A 121 0.44 -6.56 -15.09
CA ALA A 121 -0.38 -7.22 -14.07
C ALA A 121 0.55 -7.64 -12.92
N LEU A 122 0.85 -6.69 -12.03
CA LEU A 122 1.44 -6.99 -10.72
C LEU A 122 0.31 -7.47 -9.81
N GLU A 123 0.34 -8.78 -9.50
CA GLU A 123 -0.62 -9.49 -8.66
C GLU A 123 -1.01 -8.66 -7.43
N ARG A 124 -2.29 -8.26 -7.45
CA ARG A 124 -3.01 -7.60 -6.38
C ARG A 124 -3.69 -8.71 -5.59
N THR A 125 -3.42 -8.85 -4.30
CA THR A 125 -4.40 -9.49 -3.42
C THR A 125 -5.70 -8.69 -3.56
N SER A 126 -6.78 -9.42 -3.86
CA SER A 126 -8.00 -8.92 -4.47
C SER A 126 -8.58 -7.73 -3.71
N LYS A 127 -8.70 -6.61 -4.44
CA LYS A 127 -9.73 -5.61 -4.16
C LYS A 127 -11.06 -6.37 -4.07
N ALA A 128 -11.94 -5.99 -3.12
CA ALA A 128 -13.33 -6.44 -3.10
C ALA A 128 -13.85 -6.50 -4.55
N THR A 129 -14.34 -7.66 -4.96
CA THR A 129 -14.78 -7.94 -6.33
C THR A 129 -15.57 -6.73 -6.82
N ARG A 130 -14.97 -5.92 -7.70
CA ARG A 130 -15.67 -4.77 -8.26
C ARG A 130 -16.86 -5.36 -9.00
N ALA A 131 -18.08 -4.96 -8.65
CA ALA A 131 -19.28 -5.41 -9.37
C ALA A 131 -19.21 -5.04 -10.86
N TYR A 132 -18.41 -4.02 -11.19
CA TYR A 132 -18.17 -3.55 -12.55
C TYR A 132 -16.72 -3.70 -13.00
N THR A 133 -16.55 -3.92 -14.30
CA THR A 133 -15.26 -4.00 -14.99
C THR A 133 -15.16 -2.92 -16.06
N VAL A 134 -14.10 -2.11 -16.00
CA VAL A 134 -13.81 -1.06 -17.00
C VAL A 134 -12.71 -1.56 -17.93
N TYR A 135 -12.95 -1.53 -19.24
CA TYR A 135 -12.01 -1.97 -20.27
C TYR A 135 -12.14 -1.10 -21.53
N THR A 136 -11.21 -1.24 -22.48
CA THR A 136 -11.20 -0.46 -23.71
C THR A 136 -11.17 -1.34 -24.94
N SER A 137 -11.86 -0.92 -25.99
CA SER A 137 -11.78 -1.53 -27.32
C SER A 137 -12.04 -0.48 -28.39
N ASN A 138 -11.15 -0.35 -29.38
CA ASN A 138 -11.36 0.46 -30.58
C ASN A 138 -11.86 1.90 -30.31
N GLY A 139 -11.15 2.68 -29.49
CA GLY A 139 -11.60 4.04 -29.16
C GLY A 139 -12.80 4.14 -28.20
N VAL A 140 -13.27 3.03 -27.64
CA VAL A 140 -14.42 3.00 -26.72
C VAL A 140 -13.99 2.56 -25.34
N ILE A 141 -14.47 3.27 -24.32
CA ILE A 141 -14.43 2.85 -22.92
C ILE A 141 -15.70 2.05 -22.65
N ASN A 142 -15.55 0.77 -22.30
CA ASN A 142 -16.65 -0.10 -21.94
C ASN A 142 -16.68 -0.33 -20.44
N ILE A 143 -17.89 -0.40 -19.88
CA ILE A 143 -18.13 -0.68 -18.47
C ILE A 143 -19.17 -1.80 -18.37
N ALA A 144 -18.72 -2.99 -18.00
CA ALA A 144 -19.60 -4.14 -17.74
C ALA A 144 -20.02 -4.17 -16.28
N GLY A 145 -21.22 -4.68 -15.99
CA GLY A 145 -21.71 -4.86 -14.61
C GLY A 145 -22.29 -3.59 -13.96
N LEU A 146 -22.61 -2.57 -14.76
CA LEU A 146 -23.40 -1.44 -14.29
C LEU A 146 -24.85 -1.85 -14.03
N THR A 147 -25.40 -1.35 -12.93
CA THR A 147 -26.82 -1.48 -12.57
C THR A 147 -27.48 -0.11 -12.59
N ASN A 148 -27.04 0.81 -11.71
CA ASN A 148 -27.61 2.15 -11.55
C ASN A 148 -26.54 3.20 -11.15
N GLU A 149 -25.26 2.89 -11.31
CA GLU A 149 -24.17 3.76 -10.87
C GLU A 149 -24.04 5.01 -11.76
N ARG A 150 -23.64 6.13 -11.14
CA ARG A 150 -23.36 7.37 -11.88
C ARG A 150 -21.96 7.31 -12.49
N VAL A 151 -21.89 7.41 -13.81
CA VAL A 151 -20.64 7.41 -14.58
C VAL A 151 -20.33 8.82 -15.04
N SER A 152 -19.10 9.26 -14.80
CA SER A 152 -18.53 10.48 -15.38
C SER A 152 -17.12 10.20 -15.88
N VAL A 153 -16.77 10.75 -17.05
CA VAL A 153 -15.49 10.54 -17.70
C VAL A 153 -14.80 11.88 -17.88
N TYR A 154 -13.52 11.95 -17.54
CA TYR A 154 -12.71 13.16 -17.69
C TYR A 154 -11.47 12.86 -18.52
N ASP A 155 -11.06 13.80 -19.36
CA ASP A 155 -9.77 13.73 -20.04
C ASP A 155 -8.60 14.13 -19.10
N ILE A 156 -7.38 14.05 -19.60
CA ILE A 156 -6.17 14.43 -18.84
C ILE A 156 -6.13 15.92 -18.45
N ALA A 157 -6.85 16.77 -19.18
CA ALA A 157 -6.98 18.20 -18.88
C ALA A 157 -8.10 18.48 -17.86
N GLY A 158 -8.80 17.46 -17.37
CA GLY A 158 -9.90 17.59 -16.41
C GLY A 158 -11.23 17.98 -17.04
N ARG A 159 -11.33 18.01 -18.38
CA ARG A 159 -12.59 18.31 -19.07
C ARG A 159 -13.49 17.09 -19.01
N GLN A 160 -14.74 17.29 -18.62
CA GLN A 160 -15.74 16.23 -18.61
C GLN A 160 -16.17 15.89 -20.04
N ILE A 161 -16.13 14.62 -20.38
CA ILE A 161 -16.65 14.08 -21.63
C ILE A 161 -18.16 13.87 -21.48
N ASN A 162 -18.91 14.20 -22.52
CA ASN A 162 -20.34 13.94 -22.54
C ASN A 162 -20.59 12.42 -22.59
N VAL A 163 -21.30 11.89 -21.59
CA VAL A 163 -21.60 10.45 -21.46
C VAL A 163 -23.07 10.24 -21.82
N LEU A 164 -23.32 9.76 -23.04
CA LEU A 164 -24.66 9.43 -23.51
C LEU A 164 -25.08 8.02 -23.10
N ASN A 165 -24.16 7.07 -23.19
CA ASN A 165 -24.34 5.69 -22.74
C ASN A 165 -23.30 5.37 -21.66
N PRO A 166 -23.69 5.21 -20.39
CA PRO A 166 -22.76 4.92 -19.29
C PRO A 166 -21.93 3.65 -19.50
N SER A 167 -22.44 2.65 -20.21
CA SER A 167 -21.75 1.37 -20.43
C SER A 167 -20.77 1.40 -21.59
N GLN A 168 -20.89 2.37 -22.51
CA GLN A 168 -20.07 2.49 -23.70
C GLN A 168 -19.85 3.97 -24.05
N ILE A 169 -18.65 4.47 -23.77
CA ILE A 169 -18.27 5.87 -24.04
C ILE A 169 -17.25 5.92 -25.18
N SER A 170 -17.67 6.43 -26.33
CA SER A 170 -16.78 6.69 -27.46
C SER A 170 -15.90 7.91 -27.19
N VAL A 171 -14.58 7.73 -27.31
CA VAL A 171 -13.60 8.79 -27.06
C VAL A 171 -12.47 8.71 -28.09
N LYS A 172 -11.69 9.80 -28.22
CA LYS A 172 -10.45 9.75 -29.01
C LYS A 172 -9.38 8.97 -28.25
N GLN A 173 -8.38 8.48 -28.95
CA GLN A 173 -7.18 7.91 -28.32
C GLN A 173 -6.60 8.87 -27.29
N GLY A 174 -6.24 8.34 -26.12
CA GLY A 174 -5.75 9.18 -25.03
C GLY A 174 -5.98 8.57 -23.65
N LEU A 175 -5.62 9.34 -22.63
CA LEU A 175 -5.76 8.96 -21.24
C LEU A 175 -7.00 9.61 -20.61
N TYR A 176 -7.81 8.80 -19.94
CA TYR A 176 -9.06 9.21 -19.31
C TYR A 176 -9.16 8.73 -17.85
N PHE A 177 -9.92 9.47 -17.07
CA PHE A 177 -10.34 9.12 -15.72
C PHE A 177 -11.83 8.82 -15.70
N VAL A 178 -12.18 7.56 -15.47
CA VAL A 178 -13.57 7.09 -15.36
C VAL A 178 -13.94 7.06 -13.89
N LYS A 179 -14.89 7.90 -13.50
CA LYS A 179 -15.43 7.96 -12.16
C LYS A 179 -16.80 7.27 -12.13
N ILE A 180 -16.91 6.22 -11.33
CA ILE A 180 -18.14 5.47 -11.08
C ILE A 180 -18.44 5.63 -9.59
N ASN A 181 -19.49 6.39 -9.26
CA ASN A 181 -19.78 6.84 -7.90
C ASN A 181 -18.57 7.54 -7.25
N ASN A 182 -17.99 6.95 -6.19
CA ASN A 182 -16.84 7.48 -5.45
C ASN A 182 -15.50 6.84 -5.83
N GLU A 183 -15.50 5.95 -6.83
CA GLU A 183 -14.29 5.31 -7.33
C GLU A 183 -13.82 5.96 -8.64
N VAL A 184 -12.50 6.09 -8.80
CA VAL A 184 -11.87 6.59 -10.03
C VAL A 184 -10.96 5.50 -10.59
N THR A 185 -11.09 5.23 -11.88
CA THR A 185 -10.24 4.31 -12.64
C THR A 185 -9.59 5.05 -13.79
N LYS A 186 -8.26 4.95 -13.89
CA LYS A 186 -7.49 5.46 -15.01
C LYS A 186 -7.53 4.47 -16.17
N VAL A 187 -7.80 4.96 -17.37
CA VAL A 187 -7.99 4.16 -18.57
C VAL A 187 -7.18 4.76 -19.72
N LEU A 188 -6.39 3.92 -20.40
CA LEU A 188 -5.68 4.30 -21.61
C LEU A 188 -6.44 3.74 -22.81
N VAL A 189 -6.95 4.63 -23.66
CA VAL A 189 -7.68 4.27 -24.89
C VAL A 189 -6.71 4.32 -26.06
N LYS A 190 -6.62 3.19 -26.76
CA LYS A 190 -5.85 3.01 -28.01
C LYS A 190 -6.78 2.89 -29.20
#